data_AF-A0A931IIJ3-F1
#
_entry.id   AF-A0A931IIJ3-F1
#
_cell.length_a   1.000
_cell.length_b   1.000
_cell.length_c   1.000
_cell.angle_alpha   90.00
_cell.angle_beta   90.00
_cell.angle_gamma   90.00
#
_symmetry.space_group_name_H-M   'P 1'
#
loop_
_entity.id
_entity.type
_entity.pdbx_description
1 polymer ?
#
loop_
_entity_poly.entity_id
_entity_poly.type
_entity_poly.pdbx_seq_one_letter_code
_entity_poly.pdbx_strand_id
1 'polypeptide(L)' 'MPHETVLDPTLLSLLACPQDKGPLLLVRAEDGASLFYNPRLRRAYPIEDGIPVLLIDEAREVGEAEHEGYLAQQSGA' A
#
# COMPACT_ATOMS: atom_id res chain seq x y z
N MET A 1 -22.49 17.53 -27.74
CA MET A 1 -21.70 16.31 -27.46
C MET A 1 -21.68 16.13 -25.95
N PRO A 2 -22.37 15.13 -25.37
CA PRO A 2 -22.37 14.93 -23.93
C PRO A 2 -21.06 14.24 -23.52
N HIS A 3 -20.35 14.85 -22.57
CA HIS A 3 -19.24 14.24 -21.86
C HIS A 3 -19.85 13.45 -20.69
N GLU A 4 -20.24 12.20 -20.95
CA GLU A 4 -20.86 11.31 -19.97
C GLU A 4 -19.82 10.28 -19.50
N THR A 5 -19.15 10.66 -18.42
CA THR A 5 -18.64 9.87 -17.29
C THR A 5 -18.82 8.33 -17.34
N VAL A 6 -18.09 7.64 -18.21
CA VAL A 6 -17.68 6.26 -17.96
C VAL A 6 -16.21 6.33 -17.52
N LEU A 7 -15.98 6.16 -16.22
CA LEU A 7 -14.63 6.13 -15.66
C LEU A 7 -13.81 5.04 -16.35
N ASP A 8 -12.82 5.48 -17.12
CA ASP A 8 -11.95 4.65 -17.94
C ASP A 8 -11.22 3.62 -17.04
N PRO A 9 -11.16 2.32 -17.40
CA PRO A 9 -10.44 1.29 -16.62
C PRO A 9 -8.94 1.60 -16.48
N THR A 10 -8.39 2.44 -17.36
CA THR A 10 -7.05 3.02 -17.26
C THR A 10 -6.92 4.02 -16.09
N LEU A 11 -8.01 4.72 -15.74
CA LEU A 11 -8.09 5.63 -14.58
C LEU A 11 -8.19 4.88 -13.24
N LEU A 12 -8.84 3.71 -13.23
CA LEU A 12 -8.88 2.80 -12.07
C LEU A 12 -7.54 2.07 -11.87
N SER A 13 -6.79 1.81 -12.94
CA SER A 13 -5.44 1.24 -12.91
C SER A 13 -4.36 2.23 -12.41
N LEU A 14 -4.73 3.50 -12.21
CA LEU A 14 -3.89 4.54 -11.60
C LEU A 14 -3.96 4.58 -10.08
N LEU A 15 -4.85 3.81 -9.43
CA LEU A 15 -4.86 3.56 -7.99
C LEU A 15 -3.76 2.56 -7.62
N ALA A 16 -2.53 2.99 -7.84
CA ALA A 16 -1.34 2.20 -7.63
C ALA A 16 -0.38 3.02 -6.78
N CYS A 17 0.44 2.34 -5.97
CA CYS A 17 1.44 2.97 -5.12
C CYS A 17 2.19 4.05 -5.91
N PRO A 18 2.19 5.34 -5.49
CA PRO A 18 2.58 6.45 -6.36
C PRO A 18 4.04 6.39 -6.85
N GLN A 19 4.83 5.48 -6.29
CA GLN A 19 6.24 5.30 -6.64
C GLN A 19 6.50 4.09 -7.57
N ASP A 20 5.74 2.99 -7.45
CA ASP A 20 6.08 1.72 -8.12
C ASP A 20 4.95 1.15 -8.98
N LYS A 21 3.72 1.66 -8.80
CA LYS A 21 2.48 1.09 -9.37
C LYS A 21 2.29 -0.42 -9.14
N GLY A 22 3.01 -1.00 -8.18
CA GLY A 22 2.99 -2.42 -7.84
C GLY A 22 2.00 -2.77 -6.73
N PRO A 23 1.75 -4.08 -6.51
CA PRO A 23 0.88 -4.56 -5.45
C PRO A 23 1.44 -4.22 -4.07
N LEU A 24 0.57 -3.71 -3.19
CA LEU A 24 0.85 -3.46 -1.78
C LEU A 24 0.29 -4.59 -0.93
N LEU A 25 1.05 -4.99 0.08
CA LEU A 25 0.70 -6.06 1.01
C LEU A 25 0.01 -5.46 2.23
N LEU A 26 -1.19 -5.90 2.57
CA LEU A 26 -1.83 -5.47 3.81
C LEU A 26 -1.20 -6.24 4.99
N VAL A 27 -0.43 -5.57 5.83
CA VAL A 27 0.22 -6.17 6.99
C VAL A 27 -0.17 -5.45 8.26
N ARG A 28 0.05 -6.08 9.40
CA ARG A 28 -0.21 -5.48 10.70
C ARG A 28 1.12 -5.14 11.36
N ALA A 29 1.25 -3.88 11.79
CA ALA A 29 2.35 -3.46 12.65
C ALA A 29 2.25 -4.14 14.02
N GLU A 30 3.35 -4.13 14.77
CA GLU A 30 3.41 -4.67 16.14
C GLU A 30 2.39 -4.01 17.07
N ASP A 31 2.05 -2.74 16.83
CA ASP A 31 1.05 -1.97 17.57
C ASP A 31 -0.40 -2.37 17.24
N GLY A 32 -0.60 -3.30 16.29
CA GLY A 32 -1.93 -3.75 15.87
C GLY A 32 -2.57 -2.91 14.76
N ALA A 33 -1.96 -1.79 14.39
CA ALA A 33 -2.38 -0.96 13.27
C ALA A 33 -2.20 -1.68 11.92
N SER A 34 -3.20 -1.62 11.06
CA SER A 34 -3.13 -2.11 9.69
C SER A 34 -2.37 -1.10 8.82
N LEU A 35 -1.48 -1.58 7.97
CA LEU A 35 -0.71 -0.75 7.06
C LEU A 35 -0.45 -1.49 5.75
N PHE A 36 -0.20 -0.74 4.68
CA PHE A 36 0.17 -1.28 3.38
C PHE A 36 1.69 -1.33 3.25
N TYR A 37 2.25 -2.51 3.11
CA TYR A 37 3.67 -2.74 2.95
C TYR A 37 4.05 -3.02 1.50
N ASN A 38 5.06 -2.32 1.00
CA ASN A 38 5.68 -2.58 -0.29
C ASN A 38 7.00 -3.33 -0.08
N PRO A 39 7.09 -4.63 -0.42
CA PRO A 39 8.32 -5.41 -0.26
C PRO A 39 9.43 -4.99 -1.24
N ARG A 40 9.09 -4.36 -2.37
CA ARG A 40 10.06 -3.93 -3.39
C ARG A 40 10.83 -2.69 -2.98
N LEU A 41 10.12 -1.74 -2.37
CA LEU A 41 10.69 -0.49 -1.88
C LEU A 41 10.99 -0.51 -0.38
N ARG A 42 10.64 -1.60 0.32
CA ARG A 42 10.70 -1.75 1.77
C ARG A 42 10.04 -0.58 2.51
N ARG A 43 8.82 -0.23 2.07
CA ARG A 43 8.05 0.92 2.59
C ARG A 43 6.69 0.49 3.13
N ALA A 44 6.35 0.98 4.30
CA ALA A 44 5.07 0.82 4.98
C ALA A 44 4.27 2.12 4.87
N TYR A 45 3.02 2.02 4.42
CA TYR A 45 2.06 3.11 4.30
C TYR A 45 0.97 2.93 5.35
N PRO A 46 0.87 3.82 6.34
CA PRO A 46 -0.12 3.68 7.41
C PRO A 46 -1.56 3.80 6.87
N ILE A 47 -2.50 3.19 7.59
CA ILE A 47 -3.94 3.38 7.35
C ILE A 47 -4.48 4.18 8.51
N GLU A 48 -4.92 5.42 8.24
CA GLU A 48 -5.49 6.33 9.22
C GLU A 48 -6.98 6.52 8.92
N ASP A 49 -7.84 6.34 9.92
CA ASP A 49 -9.30 6.46 9.77
C ASP A 49 -9.90 5.55 8.67
N GLY A 50 -9.23 4.42 8.38
CA GLY A 50 -9.62 3.53 7.27
C GLY A 50 -9.23 4.04 5.89
N ILE A 51 -8.53 5.16 5.80
CA ILE A 51 -7.98 5.72 4.56
C ILE A 51 -6.50 5.33 4.48
N PRO A 52 -6.08 4.60 3.44
CA PRO A 52 -4.67 4.31 3.23
C PRO A 52 -3.92 5.56 2.81
N VAL A 53 -2.97 5.97 3.64
CA VAL A 53 -2.10 7.11 3.36
C VAL A 53 -0.98 6.63 2.43
N LEU A 54 -1.30 6.54 1.14
CA LEU A 54 -0.36 6.17 0.08
C LEU A 54 0.53 7.35 -0.31
N LEU A 55 1.05 8.09 0.65
CA LEU A 55 1.98 9.20 0.42
C LEU A 55 3.40 8.73 0.67
N ILE A 56 4.32 9.14 -0.21
CA ILE A 56 5.75 8.80 -0.13
C ILE A 56 6.41 9.46 1.09
N ASP A 57 5.86 10.61 1.52
CA ASP A 57 6.35 11.40 2.64
C ASP A 57 5.95 10.75 3.98
N GLU A 58 4.68 10.30 4.10
CA GLU A 58 4.19 9.51 5.24
C GLU A 58 4.60 8.03 5.20
N ALA A 59 5.29 7.58 4.14
CA ALA A 59 5.76 6.21 4.06
C ALA A 59 6.90 5.97 5.08
N ARG A 60 6.68 5.03 5.99
CA ARG A 60 7.71 4.55 6.90
C ARG A 60 8.64 3.57 6.19
N GLU A 61 9.94 3.76 6.33
CA GLU A 61 10.92 2.77 5.89
C GLU A 61 10.90 1.57 6.84
N VAL A 62 10.91 0.37 6.28
CA VAL A 62 10.83 -0.89 7.00
C VAL A 62 12.19 -1.54 7.01
N GLY A 63 12.71 -1.83 8.20
CA GLY A 63 13.98 -2.53 8.36
C GLY A 63 13.91 -3.97 7.85
N GLU A 64 15.07 -4.60 7.65
CA GLU A 64 15.14 -5.98 7.13
C GLU A 64 14.41 -6.99 8.03
N ALA A 65 14.52 -6.84 9.35
CA ALA A 65 13.82 -7.69 10.31
C ALA A 65 12.28 -7.54 10.24
N GLU A 66 11.79 -6.30 10.13
CA GLU A 66 10.35 -6.04 9.98
C GLU A 66 9.85 -6.53 8.60
N HIS A 67 10.68 -6.40 7.55
CA HIS A 67 10.36 -6.88 6.21
C HIS A 67 10.10 -8.38 6.18
N GLU A 68 10.96 -9.18 6.80
CA GLU A 68 10.79 -10.63 6.90
C GLU A 68 9.52 -10.98 7.67
N GLY A 69 9.23 -10.26 8.77
CA GLY A 69 8.00 -10.42 9.53
C GLY A 69 6.75 -10.12 8.71
N TYR A 70 6.76 -9.06 7.90
CA TYR A 70 5.66 -8.69 7.02
C TYR A 70 5.45 -9.66 5.85
N LEU A 71 6.53 -10.20 5.27
CA LEU A 71 6.44 -11.25 4.25
C LEU A 71 5.87 -12.56 4.81
N ALA A 72 6.28 -12.92 6.03
CA ALA A 72 5.76 -14.11 6.71
C ALA A 72 4.25 -14.00 6.98
N GLN A 73 3.76 -12.80 7.34
CA GLN A 73 2.32 -12.55 7.57
C GLN A 73 1.47 -12.77 6.30
N GLN A 74 1.99 -12.45 5.12
CA GLN A 74 1.28 -12.58 3.84
C GLN A 74 1.28 -13.99 3.27
N SER A 75 2.16 -14.85 3.75
CA SER A 75 2.26 -16.25 3.31
C SER A 75 1.20 -17.15 3.94
N GLY A 76 0.29 -16.60 4.77
CA GLY A 76 -0.72 -17.33 5.55
C GLY A 76 -2.17 -17.03 5.21
N ALA A 77 -2.48 -16.45 4.04
CA ALA A 77 -3.85 -16.22 3.56
C ALA A 77 -4.34 -17.34 2.64
#